data_AF-A0A1E4RG13-F1
#
_entry.id   AF-A0A1E4RG13-F1
#
_cell.length_a   1.000
_cell.length_b   1.000
_cell.length_c   1.000
_cell.angle_alpha   90.00
_cell.angle_beta   90.00
_cell.angle_gamma   90.00
#
_symmetry.space_group_name_H-M   'P 1'
#
loop_
_entity.id
_entity.type
_entity.pdbx_description
1 polymer ?
#
loop_
_entity_poly.entity_id
_entity_poly.type
_entity_poly.pdbx_seq_one_letter_code
_entity_poly.pdbx_strand_id
1 'polypeptide(L)'
;MSKSYQYTKGFIDQQVKALNSPLTVDFEIEDILQKETNVSKSIFKCNVLIRRYNRNKYQSQAINQIIQQVLKNETSKLVKVNESFIKIHSILKIILIPENISDDNLPGKLKLFNQLINELPQLKYLIINEVPHETVDEFNTQLSNYEDIRKHLIELNEVLLYKYDKLTYLKNLKLKLSSYTNPKDIQPNLIMSNDHLLYDEINRFRVLVEKLSYKLSENELTDILNKLQD
;
A
#
# COMPACT_ATOMS: atom_id res chain seq x y z
N MET A 1 -10.75 0.86 28.23
CA MET A 1 -9.52 1.68 28.07
C MET A 1 -8.54 1.57 29.24
N SER A 2 -8.98 1.66 30.51
CA SER A 2 -8.06 1.54 31.68
C SER A 2 -7.25 0.23 31.70
N LYS A 3 -7.89 -0.92 31.41
CA LYS A 3 -7.23 -2.24 31.31
C LYS A 3 -6.18 -2.31 30.17
N SER A 4 -6.46 -1.71 29.00
CA SER A 4 -5.53 -1.67 27.86
C SER A 4 -4.34 -0.73 28.14
N TYR A 5 -4.56 0.41 28.78
CA TYR A 5 -3.45 1.26 29.27
C TYR A 5 -2.55 0.52 30.26
N GLN A 6 -3.15 -0.19 31.24
CA GLN A 6 -2.41 -0.96 32.23
C GLN A 6 -1.63 -2.11 31.60
N TYR A 7 -2.21 -2.82 30.64
CA TYR A 7 -1.54 -3.89 29.89
C TYR A 7 -0.36 -3.34 29.07
N THR A 8 -0.58 -2.31 28.25
CA THR A 8 0.45 -1.73 27.38
C THR A 8 1.58 -1.11 28.20
N LYS A 9 1.24 -0.44 29.31
CA LYS A 9 2.24 0.06 30.27
C LYS A 9 3.01 -1.10 30.90
N GLY A 10 2.33 -2.14 31.38
CA GLY A 10 2.96 -3.30 32.00
C GLY A 10 3.92 -4.02 31.05
N PHE A 11 3.52 -4.20 29.80
CA PHE A 11 4.35 -4.79 28.75
C PHE A 11 5.60 -3.93 28.47
N ILE A 12 5.43 -2.63 28.25
CA ILE A 12 6.56 -1.74 27.96
C ILE A 12 7.51 -1.65 29.16
N ASP A 13 6.99 -1.58 30.38
CA ASP A 13 7.80 -1.58 31.59
C ASP A 13 8.58 -2.90 31.76
N GLN A 14 8.00 -4.04 31.38
CA GLN A 14 8.71 -5.33 31.36
C GLN A 14 9.81 -5.38 30.30
N GLN A 15 9.56 -4.88 29.09
CA GLN A 15 10.57 -4.82 28.04
C GLN A 15 11.70 -3.86 28.39
N VAL A 16 11.38 -2.71 29.00
CA VAL A 16 12.38 -1.77 29.50
C VAL A 16 13.19 -2.39 30.65
N LYS A 17 12.57 -3.21 31.52
CA LYS A 17 13.31 -3.99 32.54
C LYS A 17 14.24 -5.02 31.91
N ALA A 18 13.79 -5.75 30.88
CA ALA A 18 14.62 -6.71 30.16
C ALA A 18 15.81 -6.03 29.48
N LEU A 19 15.60 -4.90 28.83
CA LEU A 19 16.67 -4.11 28.18
C LEU A 19 17.63 -3.46 29.17
N ASN A 20 17.18 -3.22 30.41
CA ASN A 20 18.02 -2.74 31.50
C ASN A 20 18.69 -3.85 32.31
N SER A 21 18.43 -5.11 31.98
CA SER A 21 19.11 -6.23 32.64
C SER A 21 20.62 -6.16 32.34
N PRO A 22 21.47 -6.38 33.35
CA PRO A 22 22.91 -6.41 33.13
C PRO A 22 23.27 -7.61 32.25
N LEU A 23 24.25 -7.45 31.37
CA LEU A 23 24.87 -8.59 30.70
C LEU A 23 25.48 -9.49 31.77
N THR A 24 24.92 -10.69 31.91
CA THR A 24 25.49 -11.77 32.71
C THR A 24 26.35 -12.65 31.82
N VAL A 25 27.39 -13.21 32.42
CA VAL A 25 28.25 -14.20 31.76
C VAL A 25 27.47 -15.52 31.81
N ASP A 26 27.18 -16.11 30.65
CA ASP A 26 26.55 -17.44 30.59
C ASP A 26 27.52 -18.51 31.11
N PHE A 27 27.01 -19.61 31.66
CA PHE A 27 27.79 -20.70 32.28
C PHE A 27 28.92 -21.23 31.36
N GLU A 28 28.72 -21.22 30.05
CA GLU A 28 29.75 -21.63 29.05
C GLU A 28 30.92 -20.63 28.95
N ILE A 29 30.64 -19.35 29.15
CA ILE A 29 31.64 -18.29 29.11
C ILE A 29 32.36 -18.19 30.46
N GLU A 30 31.68 -18.55 31.56
CA GLU A 30 32.25 -18.53 32.92
C GLU A 30 33.40 -19.54 33.09
N ASP A 31 33.30 -20.72 32.46
CA ASP A 31 34.36 -21.75 32.45
C ASP A 31 35.59 -21.32 31.63
N ILE A 32 35.37 -20.57 30.54
CA ILE A 32 36.44 -19.97 29.72
C ILE A 32 37.08 -18.77 30.46
N LEU A 33 36.32 -18.08 31.32
CA LEU A 33 36.69 -16.81 31.95
C LEU A 33 37.38 -16.92 33.31
N GLN A 34 37.42 -18.08 33.96
CA GLN A 34 38.14 -18.26 35.23
C GLN A 34 39.63 -17.86 35.15
N LYS A 35 40.19 -17.70 33.94
CA LYS A 35 41.58 -17.30 33.70
C LYS A 35 41.82 -15.81 33.45
N GLU A 36 40.80 -14.97 33.18
CA GLU A 36 41.03 -13.56 32.79
C GLU A 36 40.18 -12.53 33.55
N THR A 37 40.81 -11.86 34.51
CA THR A 37 40.23 -10.75 35.30
C THR A 37 39.93 -9.46 34.50
N ASN A 38 40.39 -9.39 33.25
CA ASN A 38 40.20 -8.21 32.39
C ASN A 38 38.82 -8.18 31.72
N VAL A 39 38.26 -9.35 31.41
CA VAL A 39 36.96 -9.41 30.73
C VAL A 39 35.82 -9.07 31.68
N SER A 40 35.89 -9.49 32.95
CA SER A 40 34.91 -9.08 33.97
C SER A 40 34.87 -7.56 34.16
N LYS A 41 36.03 -6.89 34.14
CA LYS A 41 36.14 -5.42 34.16
C LYS A 41 35.56 -4.77 32.89
N SER A 42 35.75 -5.38 31.72
CA SER A 42 35.19 -4.91 30.45
C SER A 42 33.66 -5.06 30.42
N ILE A 43 33.12 -6.19 30.88
CA ILE A 43 31.68 -6.41 31.02
C ILE A 43 31.07 -5.41 32.01
N PHE A 44 31.74 -5.15 33.14
CA PHE A 44 31.29 -4.13 34.09
C PHE A 44 31.23 -2.74 33.44
N LYS A 45 32.26 -2.34 32.68
CA LYS A 45 32.27 -1.07 31.93
C LYS A 45 31.14 -1.01 30.89
N CYS A 46 30.94 -2.08 30.12
CA CYS A 46 29.84 -2.18 29.16
C CYS A 46 28.48 -2.04 29.84
N ASN A 47 28.26 -2.72 30.98
CA ASN A 47 27.03 -2.62 31.75
C ASN A 47 26.78 -1.19 32.27
N VAL A 48 27.82 -0.47 32.69
CA VAL A 48 27.67 0.95 33.09
C VAL A 48 27.31 1.83 31.90
N LEU A 49 27.93 1.63 30.74
CA LEU A 49 27.61 2.37 29.51
C LEU A 49 26.18 2.09 29.02
N ILE A 50 25.76 0.83 29.03
CA ILE A 50 24.40 0.40 28.68
C ILE A 50 23.38 1.06 29.62
N ARG A 51 23.59 1.03 30.94
CA ARG A 51 22.70 1.70 31.89
C ARG A 51 22.62 3.21 31.65
N ARG A 52 23.74 3.87 31.35
CA ARG A 52 23.77 5.32 31.08
C ARG A 52 23.00 5.66 29.81
N TYR A 53 23.22 4.90 28.73
CA TYR A 53 22.50 5.06 27.47
C TYR A 53 21.00 4.80 27.64
N ASN A 54 20.65 3.69 28.28
CA ASN A 54 19.27 3.29 28.51
C ASN A 54 18.53 4.27 29.42
N ARG A 55 19.17 4.85 30.44
CA ARG A 55 18.53 5.85 31.31
C ARG A 55 18.14 7.12 30.54
N ASN A 56 18.93 7.51 29.54
CA ASN A 56 18.63 8.66 28.69
C ASN A 56 17.58 8.33 27.62
N LYS A 57 17.62 7.12 27.04
CA LYS A 57 16.71 6.71 25.97
C LYS A 57 15.33 6.26 26.47
N TYR A 58 15.27 5.60 27.62
CA TYR A 58 14.06 5.08 28.26
C TYR A 58 13.62 5.94 29.44
N GLN A 59 13.64 7.26 29.28
CA GLN A 59 13.10 8.18 30.28
C GLN A 59 11.59 7.92 30.47
N SER A 60 11.10 7.92 31.71
CA SER A 60 9.68 7.66 32.02
C SER A 60 8.71 8.55 31.24
N GLN A 61 9.11 9.79 30.95
CA GLN A 61 8.31 10.72 30.15
C GLN A 61 8.19 10.29 28.68
N ALA A 62 9.29 9.83 28.07
CA ALA A 62 9.29 9.30 26.71
C ALA A 62 8.49 7.99 26.62
N ILE A 63 8.63 7.11 27.62
CA ILE A 63 7.84 5.87 27.73
C ILE A 63 6.34 6.19 27.80
N ASN A 64 5.94 7.14 28.65
CA ASN A 64 4.55 7.56 28.78
C ASN A 64 4.02 8.17 27.48
N GLN A 65 4.82 8.96 26.75
CA GLN A 65 4.45 9.48 25.43
C GLN A 65 4.25 8.35 24.40
N ILE A 66 5.13 7.34 24.40
CA ILE A 66 4.99 6.16 23.54
C ILE A 66 3.70 5.41 23.89
N ILE A 67 3.42 5.18 25.18
CA ILE A 67 2.18 4.52 25.64
C ILE A 67 0.95 5.29 25.14
N GLN A 68 0.92 6.61 25.31
CA GLN A 68 -0.18 7.45 24.86
C GLN A 68 -0.34 7.42 23.33
N GLN A 69 0.75 7.44 22.59
CA GLN A 69 0.71 7.35 21.13
C GLN A 69 0.23 5.98 20.65
N VAL A 70 0.65 4.90 21.31
CA VAL A 70 0.18 3.53 21.01
C VAL A 70 -1.33 3.44 21.25
N LEU A 71 -1.83 3.94 22.38
CA LEU A 71 -3.26 3.94 22.69
C LEU A 71 -4.07 4.81 21.74
N LYS A 72 -3.55 5.98 21.36
CA LYS A 72 -4.17 6.82 20.33
C LYS A 72 -4.25 6.10 18.99
N ASN A 73 -3.20 5.37 18.63
CA ASN A 73 -3.20 4.57 17.40
C ASN A 73 -4.18 3.40 17.49
N GLU A 74 -4.25 2.69 18.62
CA GLU A 74 -5.19 1.57 18.84
C GLU A 74 -6.64 2.04 18.78
N THR A 75 -6.97 3.14 19.46
CA THR A 75 -8.31 3.72 19.42
C THR A 75 -8.69 4.19 18.01
N SER A 76 -7.78 4.85 17.29
CA SER A 76 -8.01 5.23 15.88
C SER A 76 -8.24 4.00 14.99
N LYS A 77 -7.50 2.91 15.21
CA LYS A 77 -7.69 1.65 14.47
C LYS A 77 -9.02 0.99 14.78
N LEU A 78 -9.46 0.99 16.03
CA LEU A 78 -10.78 0.47 16.43
C LEU A 78 -11.93 1.26 15.79
N VAL A 79 -11.82 2.59 15.73
CA VAL A 79 -12.82 3.43 15.04
C VAL A 79 -12.90 3.07 13.56
N LYS A 80 -11.76 2.92 12.87
CA LYS A 80 -11.74 2.50 11.46
C LYS A 80 -12.35 1.12 11.22
N VAL A 81 -12.15 0.19 12.15
CA VAL A 81 -12.77 -1.15 12.07
C VAL A 81 -14.29 -1.06 12.27
N ASN A 82 -14.76 -0.24 13.20
CA ASN A 82 -16.21 -0.03 13.36
C ASN A 82 -16.84 0.61 12.12
N GLU A 83 -16.14 1.57 11.50
CA GLU A 83 -16.57 2.15 10.21
C GLU A 83 -16.59 1.10 9.10
N SER A 84 -15.58 0.22 9.04
CA SER A 84 -15.53 -0.87 8.04
C SER A 84 -16.65 -1.89 8.25
N PHE A 85 -17.01 -2.19 9.50
CA PHE A 85 -18.18 -3.02 9.82
C PHE A 85 -19.49 -2.44 9.32
N ILE A 86 -19.70 -1.12 9.48
CA ILE A 86 -20.90 -0.44 8.99
C ILE A 86 -20.96 -0.52 7.46
N LYS A 87 -19.82 -0.37 6.77
CA LYS A 87 -19.73 -0.51 5.32
C LYS A 87 -19.96 -1.95 4.85
N ILE A 88 -19.40 -2.95 5.54
CA ILE A 88 -19.64 -4.37 5.23
C ILE A 88 -21.13 -4.67 5.36
N HIS A 89 -21.76 -4.20 6.43
CA HIS A 89 -23.18 -4.40 6.66
C HIS A 89 -24.05 -3.75 5.57
N SER A 90 -23.69 -2.54 5.10
CA SER A 90 -24.42 -1.90 4.01
C SER A 90 -24.22 -2.60 2.66
N ILE A 91 -23.00 -3.07 2.37
CA ILE A 91 -22.70 -3.79 1.12
C ILE A 91 -23.36 -5.18 1.11
N LEU A 92 -23.28 -5.93 2.21
CA LEU A 92 -23.95 -7.23 2.35
C LEU A 92 -25.45 -7.10 2.12
N LYS A 93 -26.09 -6.08 2.69
CA LYS A 93 -27.52 -5.81 2.47
C LYS A 93 -27.86 -5.59 1.00
N ILE A 94 -26.95 -5.03 0.20
CA ILE A 94 -27.15 -4.79 -1.24
C ILE A 94 -26.93 -6.06 -2.07
N ILE A 95 -25.96 -6.90 -1.68
CA ILE A 95 -25.62 -8.16 -2.38
C ILE A 95 -26.66 -9.26 -2.11
N LEU A 96 -27.23 -9.30 -0.90
CA LEU A 96 -28.25 -10.29 -0.50
C LEU A 96 -29.63 -10.10 -1.15
N ILE A 97 -29.84 -9.01 -1.92
CA ILE A 97 -31.10 -8.80 -2.66
C ILE A 97 -31.08 -9.70 -3.92
N PRO A 98 -32.02 -10.66 -4.06
CA PRO A 98 -32.02 -11.63 -5.17
C PRO A 98 -32.13 -11.01 -6.57
N GLU A 99 -32.67 -9.79 -6.68
CA GLU A 99 -32.85 -9.08 -7.97
C GLU A 99 -31.53 -8.65 -8.63
N ASN A 100 -30.42 -8.60 -7.89
CA ASN A 100 -29.11 -8.20 -8.40
C ASN A 100 -28.30 -9.37 -9.00
N ILE A 101 -28.87 -10.57 -9.13
CA ILE A 101 -28.16 -11.76 -9.62
C ILE A 101 -27.95 -11.73 -11.15
N SER A 102 -28.66 -10.88 -11.90
CA SER A 102 -28.48 -10.72 -13.36
C SER A 102 -27.02 -10.41 -13.74
N ASP A 103 -26.46 -11.18 -14.68
CA ASP A 103 -25.03 -11.22 -15.05
C ASP A 103 -24.48 -9.90 -15.64
N ASP A 104 -25.35 -8.97 -16.01
CA ASP A 104 -24.98 -7.77 -16.78
C ASP A 104 -24.08 -6.77 -16.04
N ASN A 105 -24.00 -6.83 -14.70
CA ASN A 105 -23.20 -5.92 -13.87
C ASN A 105 -21.99 -6.58 -13.16
N LEU A 106 -21.41 -7.63 -13.76
CA LEU A 106 -20.17 -8.28 -13.30
C LEU A 106 -19.03 -7.31 -12.87
N PRO A 107 -18.69 -6.23 -13.60
CA PRO A 107 -17.65 -5.29 -13.18
C PRO A 107 -18.00 -4.56 -11.87
N GLY A 108 -19.26 -4.15 -11.73
CA GLY A 108 -19.76 -3.46 -10.54
C GLY A 108 -19.76 -4.39 -9.33
N LYS A 109 -20.21 -5.64 -9.50
CA LYS A 109 -20.19 -6.67 -8.45
C LYS A 109 -18.77 -7.00 -8.01
N LEU A 110 -17.83 -7.14 -8.95
CA LEU A 110 -16.42 -7.36 -8.62
C LEU A 110 -15.83 -6.19 -7.86
N LYS A 111 -16.16 -4.94 -8.22
CA LYS A 111 -15.71 -3.76 -7.48
C LYS A 111 -16.28 -3.72 -6.05
N LEU A 112 -17.56 -4.03 -5.88
CA LEU A 112 -18.21 -4.10 -4.57
C LEU A 112 -17.66 -5.24 -3.71
N PHE A 113 -17.39 -6.40 -4.32
CA PHE A 113 -16.78 -7.54 -3.67
C PHE A 113 -15.35 -7.24 -3.24
N ASN A 114 -14.55 -6.60 -4.10
CA ASN A 114 -13.23 -6.10 -3.76
C ASN A 114 -13.25 -5.13 -2.57
N GLN A 115 -14.21 -4.21 -2.55
CA GLN A 115 -14.40 -3.29 -1.43
C GLN A 115 -14.74 -4.04 -0.14
N LEU A 116 -15.62 -5.05 -0.21
CA LEU A 116 -15.98 -5.86 0.95
C LEU A 116 -14.77 -6.62 1.50
N ILE A 117 -13.98 -7.27 0.63
CA ILE A 117 -12.77 -8.02 1.01
C ILE A 117 -11.75 -7.11 1.69
N ASN A 118 -11.54 -5.91 1.15
CA ASN A 118 -10.58 -4.96 1.70
C ASN A 118 -11.04 -4.33 3.03
N GLU A 119 -12.35 -4.23 3.26
CA GLU A 119 -12.91 -3.70 4.50
C GLU A 119 -12.99 -4.77 5.62
N LEU A 120 -12.71 -6.06 5.31
CA LEU A 120 -12.70 -7.14 6.29
C LEU A 120 -11.67 -6.89 7.41
N PRO A 121 -12.12 -6.84 8.68
CA PRO A 121 -11.26 -6.53 9.82
C PRO A 121 -10.21 -7.61 10.07
N GLN A 122 -9.11 -7.22 10.72
CA GLN A 122 -8.09 -8.14 11.20
C GLN A 122 -8.52 -8.73 12.55
N LEU A 123 -8.12 -9.99 12.81
CA LEU A 123 -8.43 -10.76 14.02
C LEU A 123 -8.23 -9.98 15.31
N LYS A 124 -7.14 -9.22 15.41
CA LYS A 124 -6.78 -8.46 16.62
C LYS A 124 -7.81 -7.41 17.04
N TYR A 125 -8.76 -7.06 16.17
CA TYR A 125 -9.83 -6.09 16.46
C TYR A 125 -11.20 -6.74 16.64
N LEU A 126 -11.32 -8.05 16.44
CA LEU A 126 -12.56 -8.82 16.66
C LEU A 126 -12.74 -9.25 18.13
N ILE A 127 -11.66 -9.24 18.90
CA ILE A 127 -11.64 -9.61 20.31
C ILE A 127 -12.22 -8.44 21.12
N ILE A 128 -13.55 -8.35 21.18
CA ILE A 128 -14.24 -7.24 21.85
C ILE A 128 -14.62 -7.58 23.30
N ASN A 129 -14.76 -8.86 23.68
CA ASN A 129 -15.19 -9.23 25.03
C ASN A 129 -14.39 -10.42 25.62
N GLU A 130 -14.25 -10.41 26.95
CA GLU A 130 -13.76 -11.53 27.76
C GLU A 130 -14.66 -12.76 27.51
N VAL A 131 -14.22 -13.66 26.62
CA VAL A 131 -14.88 -14.94 26.35
C VAL A 131 -14.80 -15.77 27.64
N PRO A 132 -15.91 -16.35 28.13
CA PRO A 132 -15.89 -17.24 29.30
C PRO A 132 -14.81 -18.31 29.15
N HIS A 133 -14.04 -18.57 30.22
CA HIS A 133 -12.86 -19.45 30.18
C HIS A 133 -13.14 -20.87 29.64
N GLU A 134 -14.40 -21.33 29.65
CA GLU A 134 -14.83 -22.64 29.16
C GLU A 134 -14.99 -22.73 27.62
N THR A 135 -15.04 -21.61 26.89
CA THR A 135 -15.19 -21.58 25.42
C THR A 135 -14.00 -20.96 24.69
N VAL A 136 -12.90 -20.70 25.40
CA VAL A 136 -11.71 -20.03 24.86
C VAL A 136 -11.05 -20.85 23.75
N ASP A 137 -11.01 -22.19 23.88
CA ASP A 137 -10.38 -23.05 22.88
C ASP A 137 -11.21 -23.14 21.57
N GLU A 138 -12.54 -23.22 21.68
CA GLU A 138 -13.44 -23.16 20.53
C GLU A 138 -13.44 -21.78 19.86
N PHE A 139 -13.39 -20.71 20.66
CA PHE A 139 -13.30 -19.35 20.13
C PHE A 139 -11.96 -19.13 19.42
N ASN A 140 -10.83 -19.58 20.01
CA ASN A 140 -9.50 -19.46 19.40
C ASN A 140 -9.38 -20.25 18.10
N THR A 141 -9.97 -21.44 18.03
CA THR A 141 -9.99 -22.25 16.79
C THR A 141 -10.86 -21.59 15.71
N GLN A 142 -12.05 -21.08 16.05
CA GLN A 142 -12.88 -20.29 15.12
C GLN A 142 -12.17 -19.02 14.63
N LEU A 143 -11.40 -18.39 15.50
CA LEU A 143 -10.66 -17.17 15.20
C LEU A 143 -9.47 -17.45 14.26
N SER A 144 -8.76 -18.55 14.45
CA SER A 144 -7.73 -19.03 13.50
C SER A 144 -8.34 -19.34 12.13
N ASN A 145 -9.45 -20.08 12.12
CA ASN A 145 -10.17 -20.41 10.89
C ASN A 145 -10.60 -19.14 10.14
N TYR A 146 -11.04 -18.10 10.85
CA TYR A 146 -11.39 -16.82 10.23
C TYR A 146 -10.18 -16.16 9.54
N GLU A 147 -9.00 -16.13 10.17
CA GLU A 147 -7.80 -15.55 9.53
C GLU A 147 -7.36 -16.34 8.30
N ASP A 148 -7.42 -17.67 8.37
CA ASP A 148 -7.05 -18.52 7.24
C ASP A 148 -8.02 -18.33 6.07
N ILE A 149 -9.33 -18.28 6.35
CA ILE A 149 -10.36 -17.96 5.35
C ILE A 149 -10.14 -16.55 4.79
N ARG A 150 -9.87 -15.55 5.65
CA ARG A 150 -9.64 -14.16 5.23
C ARG A 150 -8.44 -14.05 4.29
N LYS A 151 -7.31 -14.67 4.63
CA LYS A 151 -6.11 -14.70 3.77
C LYS A 151 -6.43 -15.37 2.43
N HIS A 152 -7.06 -16.54 2.47
CA HIS A 152 -7.42 -17.25 1.26
C HIS A 152 -8.36 -16.44 0.37
N LEU A 153 -9.32 -15.73 0.96
CA LEU A 153 -10.26 -14.86 0.26
C LEU A 153 -9.55 -13.68 -0.42
N ILE A 154 -8.57 -13.08 0.26
CA ILE A 154 -7.74 -12.00 -0.31
C ILE A 154 -6.93 -12.53 -1.51
N GLU A 155 -6.26 -13.67 -1.36
CA GLU A 155 -5.47 -14.29 -2.42
C GLU A 155 -6.34 -14.64 -3.65
N LEU A 156 -7.50 -15.26 -3.43
CA LEU A 156 -8.44 -15.58 -4.50
C LEU A 156 -8.91 -14.31 -5.22
N ASN A 157 -9.16 -13.23 -4.48
CA ASN A 157 -9.61 -11.97 -5.04
C ASN A 157 -8.50 -11.26 -5.85
N GLU A 158 -7.24 -11.31 -5.40
CA GLU A 158 -6.10 -10.81 -6.18
C GLU A 158 -5.94 -11.59 -7.50
N VAL A 159 -6.03 -12.91 -7.45
CA VAL A 159 -6.00 -13.76 -8.65
C VAL A 159 -7.16 -13.46 -9.58
N LEU A 160 -8.36 -13.23 -9.03
CA LEU A 160 -9.55 -12.90 -9.80
C LEU A 160 -9.39 -11.53 -10.48
N LEU A 161 -8.95 -10.50 -9.75
CA LEU A 161 -8.64 -9.18 -10.31
C LEU A 161 -7.65 -9.28 -11.47
N TYR A 162 -6.54 -10.00 -11.27
CA TYR A 162 -5.55 -10.20 -12.33
C TYR A 162 -6.16 -10.86 -13.57
N LYS A 163 -6.98 -11.90 -13.39
CA LYS A 163 -7.67 -12.57 -14.51
C LYS A 163 -8.65 -11.64 -15.21
N TYR A 164 -9.39 -10.81 -14.46
CA TYR A 164 -10.34 -9.85 -15.00
C TYR A 164 -9.63 -8.76 -15.81
N ASP A 165 -8.54 -8.18 -15.28
CA ASP A 165 -7.75 -7.18 -15.96
C ASP A 165 -7.12 -7.73 -17.23
N LYS A 166 -6.58 -8.96 -17.16
CA LYS A 166 -6.06 -9.68 -18.34
C LYS A 166 -7.15 -9.92 -19.38
N LEU A 167 -8.35 -10.30 -18.97
CA LEU A 167 -9.48 -10.49 -19.90
C LEU A 167 -9.88 -9.17 -20.55
N THR A 168 -9.92 -8.08 -19.79
CA THR A 168 -10.22 -6.73 -20.28
C THR A 168 -9.15 -6.27 -21.29
N TYR A 169 -7.88 -6.47 -20.97
CA TYR A 169 -6.76 -6.21 -21.86
C TYR A 169 -6.88 -7.01 -23.16
N LEU A 170 -7.14 -8.32 -23.08
CA LEU A 170 -7.29 -9.18 -24.26
C LEU A 170 -8.52 -8.82 -25.10
N LYS A 171 -9.64 -8.41 -24.48
CA LYS A 171 -10.80 -7.87 -25.20
C LYS A 171 -10.44 -6.59 -25.94
N ASN A 172 -9.76 -5.66 -25.29
CA ASN A 172 -9.31 -4.41 -25.91
C ASN A 172 -8.30 -4.65 -27.04
N LEU A 173 -7.39 -5.61 -26.85
CA LEU A 173 -6.45 -6.02 -27.88
C LEU A 173 -7.20 -6.66 -29.07
N LYS A 174 -8.16 -7.54 -28.82
CA LYS A 174 -9.01 -8.12 -29.86
C LYS A 174 -9.79 -7.04 -30.61
N LEU A 175 -10.34 -6.05 -29.92
CA LEU A 175 -11.03 -4.91 -30.55
C LEU A 175 -10.07 -4.12 -31.45
N LYS A 176 -8.88 -3.77 -30.93
CA LYS A 176 -7.82 -3.10 -31.71
C LYS A 176 -7.36 -3.92 -32.91
N LEU A 177 -7.27 -5.24 -32.79
CA LEU A 177 -6.92 -6.11 -33.91
C LEU A 177 -8.09 -6.26 -34.90
N SER A 178 -9.34 -6.24 -34.42
CA SER A 178 -10.52 -6.28 -35.30
C SER A 178 -10.71 -5.00 -36.12
N SER A 179 -10.15 -3.86 -35.70
CA SER A 179 -10.05 -2.68 -36.56
C SER A 179 -9.01 -2.82 -37.68
N TYR A 180 -8.11 -3.81 -37.61
CA TYR A 180 -7.15 -4.15 -38.66
C TYR A 180 -7.60 -5.46 -39.35
N THR A 181 -8.64 -5.38 -40.18
CA THR A 181 -9.23 -6.54 -40.86
C THR A 181 -8.36 -7.08 -42.00
N ASN A 182 -7.35 -6.33 -42.45
CA ASN A 182 -6.41 -6.77 -43.48
C ASN A 182 -5.03 -7.04 -42.87
N PRO A 183 -4.37 -8.18 -43.18
CA PRO A 183 -3.04 -8.50 -42.67
C PRO A 183 -1.94 -7.50 -43.11
N LYS A 184 -2.23 -6.64 -44.09
CA LYS A 184 -1.37 -5.51 -44.51
C LYS A 184 -1.42 -4.34 -43.52
N ASP A 185 -2.51 -4.17 -42.77
CA ASP A 185 -2.68 -3.08 -41.80
C ASP A 185 -2.15 -3.44 -40.40
N ILE A 186 -1.78 -4.71 -40.20
CA ILE A 186 -1.13 -5.20 -38.96
C ILE A 186 0.37 -4.84 -38.95
N GLN A 187 0.95 -4.47 -40.11
CA GLN A 187 2.38 -4.18 -40.27
C GLN A 187 2.76 -2.79 -40.85
N PRO A 188 2.05 -1.66 -40.64
CA PRO A 188 2.60 -0.37 -41.06
C PRO A 188 3.78 0.08 -40.18
N ASN A 189 3.88 -0.42 -38.93
CA ASN A 189 4.95 -0.03 -37.99
C ASN A 189 6.16 -0.98 -37.96
N LEU A 190 6.09 -2.16 -38.61
CA LEU A 190 7.24 -3.06 -38.79
C LEU A 190 7.93 -2.82 -40.13
N ILE A 191 7.26 -2.16 -41.07
CA ILE A 191 7.84 -1.63 -42.29
C ILE A 191 8.29 -0.21 -41.97
N MET A 192 9.57 -0.03 -41.63
CA MET A 192 10.22 1.28 -41.75
C MET A 192 10.26 1.68 -43.23
N SER A 193 9.13 2.04 -43.82
CA SER A 193 9.03 2.54 -45.19
C SER A 193 7.68 3.22 -45.40
N ASN A 194 7.46 4.35 -44.74
CA ASN A 194 6.75 5.50 -45.33
C ASN A 194 7.13 6.79 -44.59
N ASP A 195 8.42 6.93 -44.24
CA ASP A 195 9.02 8.23 -43.93
C ASP A 195 8.72 9.25 -45.04
N HIS A 196 8.45 8.81 -46.27
CA HIS A 196 8.02 9.68 -47.36
C HIS A 196 6.71 10.44 -47.09
N LEU A 197 5.68 9.84 -46.47
CA LEU A 197 4.43 10.57 -46.23
C LEU A 197 4.60 11.65 -45.15
N LEU A 198 5.31 11.31 -44.07
CA LEU A 198 5.61 12.27 -43.00
C LEU A 198 6.60 13.34 -43.50
N TYR A 199 7.61 12.96 -44.28
CA TYR A 199 8.57 13.87 -44.88
C TYR A 199 7.90 14.81 -45.90
N ASP A 200 6.98 14.30 -46.71
CA ASP A 200 6.20 15.11 -47.66
C ASP A 200 5.27 16.07 -46.93
N GLU A 201 4.66 15.65 -45.82
CA GLU A 201 3.79 16.49 -45.01
C GLU A 201 4.58 17.55 -44.23
N ILE A 202 5.76 17.19 -43.70
CA ILE A 202 6.73 18.12 -43.10
C ILE A 202 7.23 19.12 -44.15
N ASN A 203 7.52 18.68 -45.37
CA ASN A 203 7.94 19.58 -46.45
C ASN A 203 6.81 20.52 -46.90
N ARG A 204 5.57 20.04 -46.99
CA ARG A 204 4.40 20.92 -47.22
C ARG A 204 4.24 21.93 -46.11
N PHE A 205 4.42 21.52 -44.86
CA PHE A 205 4.36 22.39 -43.71
C PHE A 205 5.49 23.44 -43.74
N ARG A 206 6.72 23.05 -44.09
CA ARG A 206 7.85 23.95 -44.27
C ARG A 206 7.59 25.00 -45.36
N VAL A 207 7.10 24.58 -46.52
CA VAL A 207 6.75 25.48 -47.63
C VAL A 207 5.62 26.44 -47.21
N LEU A 208 4.64 25.97 -46.43
CA LEU A 208 3.57 26.83 -45.91
C LEU A 208 4.12 27.85 -44.90
N VAL A 209 5.03 27.44 -44.01
CA VAL A 209 5.69 28.34 -43.06
C VAL A 209 6.55 29.37 -43.78
N GLU A 210 7.30 28.98 -44.80
CA GLU A 210 8.08 29.92 -45.63
C GLU A 210 7.19 30.89 -46.41
N LYS A 211 6.06 30.43 -46.95
CA LYS A 211 5.07 31.32 -47.58
C LYS A 211 4.43 32.29 -46.59
N LEU A 212 4.17 31.84 -45.36
CA LEU A 212 3.67 32.70 -44.29
C LEU A 212 4.73 33.71 -43.86
N SER A 213 5.99 33.30 -43.69
CA SER A 213 7.08 34.22 -43.35
C SER A 213 7.32 35.24 -44.45
N TYR A 214 7.26 34.83 -45.72
CA TYR A 214 7.40 35.74 -46.85
C TYR A 214 6.26 36.76 -46.87
N LYS A 215 5.00 36.33 -46.71
CA LYS A 215 3.84 37.25 -46.61
C LYS A 215 3.92 38.19 -45.41
N LEU A 216 4.46 37.73 -44.28
CA LEU A 216 4.70 38.58 -43.11
C LEU A 216 5.78 39.64 -43.42
N SER A 217 6.88 39.26 -44.06
CA SER A 217 7.93 40.21 -44.48
C SER A 217 7.49 41.15 -45.60
N GLU A 218 6.59 40.71 -46.49
CA GLU A 218 6.02 41.51 -47.56
C GLU A 218 5.05 42.55 -46.98
N ASN A 219 4.27 42.18 -45.95
CA ASN A 219 3.45 43.12 -45.20
C ASN A 219 4.29 44.16 -44.43
N GLU A 220 5.42 43.74 -43.83
CA GLU A 220 6.38 44.67 -43.20
C GLU A 220 7.04 45.62 -44.22
N LEU A 221 7.36 45.12 -45.43
CA LEU A 221 7.85 45.95 -46.54
C LEU A 221 6.79 46.90 -47.08
N THR A 222 5.51 46.49 -47.16
CA THR A 222 4.42 47.40 -47.52
C THR A 222 4.19 48.46 -46.46
N ASP A 223 4.33 48.13 -45.17
CA ASP A 223 4.24 49.12 -44.08
C ASP A 223 5.42 50.10 -44.10
N ILE A 224 6.62 49.66 -44.51
CA ILE A 224 7.78 50.54 -44.70
C ILE A 224 7.64 51.38 -45.97
N LEU A 225 7.14 50.83 -47.07
CA LEU A 225 6.89 51.56 -48.32
C LEU A 225 5.79 52.61 -48.16
N ASN A 226 4.72 52.30 -47.43
CA ASN A 226 3.66 53.27 -47.11
C ASN A 226 4.18 54.39 -46.21
N LYS A 227 5.14 54.11 -45.30
CA LYS A 227 5.81 55.14 -44.48
C LYS A 227 6.86 55.98 -45.22
N LEU A 228 7.26 55.59 -46.43
CA LEU A 228 8.20 56.33 -47.28
C LEU A 228 7.51 57.19 -48.35
N GLN A 229 6.19 57.11 -48.47
CA GLN A 229 5.37 57.93 -49.37
C GLN A 229 4.62 59.08 -48.67
N ASP A 230 4.77 59.22 -47.35
CA ASP A 230 4.42 60.40 -46.55
C ASP A 230 5.68 61.25 -46.26
#